data_AF-A0A6V7B7M2-F1
#
_entry.id   AF-A0A6V7B7M2-F1
#
_cell.length_a   1.000
_cell.length_b   1.000
_cell.length_c   1.000
_cell.angle_alpha   90.00
_cell.angle_beta   90.00
_cell.angle_gamma   90.00
#
_symmetry.space_group_name_H-M   'P 1'
#
loop_
_entity.id
_entity.type
_entity.pdbx_description
1 polymer ?
#
loop_
_entity_poly.entity_id
_entity_poly.type
_entity_poly.pdbx_seq_one_letter_code
_entity_poly.pdbx_strand_id
1 'polypeptide(L)'
;MPKVGDIVLAIGFPELDLSEVDVERQLALITEGMYGAYGRVVAIHPQGVSQPNPTPVFEIESDWPSGMSGGPVFNREGEVIGMVSRSLRAESDQHGIGYAVHFGLAREIEPLVPNLDTFNPGWRRCWGLFTSKGSAPVSFHATQVEAQEAAAMITAATKILSIANRIGTTDFVKL
;
A
#
# COMPACT_ATOMS: atom_id res chain seq x y z
N MET A 1 4.87 1.60 8.45
CA MET A 1 5.27 3.01 8.25
C MET A 1 6.74 3.03 7.89
N PRO A 2 7.14 3.74 6.82
CA PRO A 2 8.55 3.90 6.49
C PRO A 2 9.29 4.64 7.61
N LYS A 3 10.54 4.25 7.85
CA LYS A 3 11.48 4.90 8.75
C LYS A 3 12.79 5.14 8.03
N VAL A 4 13.52 6.17 8.44
CA VAL A 4 14.88 6.41 7.94
C VAL A 4 15.74 5.17 8.21
N GLY A 5 16.44 4.70 7.19
CA GLY A 5 17.25 3.49 7.19
C GLY A 5 16.55 2.26 6.59
N ASP A 6 15.21 2.26 6.48
CA ASP A 6 14.46 1.14 5.90
C ASP A 6 14.84 0.92 4.43
N ILE A 7 14.94 -0.34 4.03
CA ILE A 7 15.07 -0.71 2.62
C ILE A 7 13.67 -0.90 2.04
N VAL A 8 13.45 -0.33 0.87
CA VAL A 8 12.18 -0.40 0.14
C VAL A 8 12.41 -0.89 -1.29
N LEU A 9 11.36 -1.44 -1.89
CA LEU A 9 11.31 -1.82 -3.31
C LEU A 9 10.20 -1.01 -3.99
N ALA A 10 10.55 -0.22 -4.99
CA ALA A 10 9.58 0.38 -5.89
C ALA A 10 9.39 -0.50 -7.12
N ILE A 11 8.15 -0.68 -7.57
CA ILE A 11 7.82 -1.39 -8.80
C ILE A 11 7.11 -0.46 -9.76
N GLY A 12 7.49 -0.48 -11.04
CA GLY A 12 6.85 0.30 -12.09
C GLY A 12 7.15 -0.23 -13.49
N PHE A 13 6.76 0.55 -14.49
CA PHE A 13 6.89 0.16 -15.90
C PHE A 13 7.59 1.28 -16.68
N PRO A 14 8.92 1.41 -16.52
CA PRO A 14 9.68 2.35 -17.31
C PRO A 14 9.60 1.95 -18.78
N GLU A 15 9.49 2.95 -19.67
CA GLU A 15 9.57 2.75 -21.12
C GLU A 15 8.45 1.88 -21.73
N LEU A 16 7.28 1.83 -21.09
CA LEU A 16 6.11 1.10 -21.62
C LEU A 16 5.75 1.59 -23.04
N ASP A 17 5.73 0.68 -24.01
CA ASP A 17 5.30 0.98 -25.38
C ASP A 17 3.78 0.80 -25.48
N LEU A 18 3.08 1.88 -25.79
CA LEU A 18 1.62 1.90 -25.97
C LEU A 18 1.22 1.75 -27.44
N SER A 19 2.13 1.30 -28.31
CA SER A 19 1.81 1.01 -29.71
C SER A 19 0.70 -0.05 -29.81
N GLU A 20 -0.17 0.10 -30.82
CA GLU A 20 -1.25 -0.86 -31.05
C GLU A 20 -0.68 -2.24 -31.35
N VAL A 21 -1.03 -3.19 -30.50
CA VAL A 21 -0.70 -4.61 -30.64
C VAL A 21 -1.90 -5.40 -31.12
N ASP A 22 -1.66 -6.49 -31.85
CA ASP A 22 -2.72 -7.43 -32.20
C ASP A 22 -3.31 -8.10 -30.94
N VAL A 23 -4.55 -8.59 -31.05
CA VAL A 23 -5.32 -9.17 -29.94
C VAL A 23 -4.60 -10.39 -29.30
N GLU A 24 -3.81 -11.15 -30.07
CA GLU A 24 -3.06 -12.30 -29.56
C GLU A 24 -1.83 -11.87 -28.73
N ARG A 25 -1.17 -10.77 -29.11
CA ARG A 25 -0.08 -10.13 -28.37
C ARG A 25 -0.57 -9.35 -27.14
N GLN A 26 -1.79 -8.82 -27.15
CA GLN A 26 -2.36 -8.10 -26.00
C GLN A 26 -2.49 -8.98 -24.75
N LEU A 27 -2.76 -10.28 -24.91
CA LEU A 27 -2.73 -11.28 -23.82
C LEU A 27 -1.31 -11.60 -23.33
N ALA A 28 -0.29 -11.40 -24.17
CA ALA A 28 1.12 -11.59 -23.82
C ALA A 28 1.75 -10.34 -23.15
N LEU A 29 1.20 -9.14 -23.34
CA LEU A 29 1.81 -7.85 -22.94
C LEU A 29 1.83 -7.52 -21.44
N ILE A 30 1.25 -8.36 -20.57
CA ILE A 30 1.58 -8.32 -19.13
C ILE A 30 3.01 -8.86 -18.87
N THR A 31 3.85 -9.00 -19.91
CA THR A 31 5.26 -9.40 -19.82
C THR A 31 6.24 -8.28 -20.17
N GLU A 32 5.77 -7.06 -20.47
CA GLU A 32 6.67 -5.91 -20.65
C GLU A 32 7.23 -5.42 -19.29
N GLY A 33 8.25 -6.13 -18.84
CA GLY A 33 9.40 -5.56 -18.13
C GLY A 33 9.11 -4.79 -16.85
N MET A 34 8.25 -5.33 -15.96
CA MET A 34 8.10 -4.82 -14.60
C MET A 34 9.49 -4.55 -13.98
N TYR A 35 9.76 -3.28 -13.66
CA TYR A 35 11.06 -2.85 -13.15
C TYR A 35 10.98 -2.69 -11.63
N GLY A 36 11.88 -3.37 -10.93
CA GLY A 36 12.05 -3.23 -9.48
C GLY A 36 13.27 -2.36 -9.16
N ALA A 37 13.09 -1.30 -8.38
CA ALA A 37 14.15 -0.43 -7.92
C ALA A 37 14.25 -0.46 -6.38
N TYR A 38 15.37 -0.96 -5.86
CA TYR A 38 15.64 -0.93 -4.43
C TYR A 38 16.26 0.40 -4.03
N GLY A 39 15.91 0.88 -2.83
CA GLY A 39 16.57 2.02 -2.23
C GLY A 39 16.39 2.06 -0.73
N ARG A 40 17.07 3.01 -0.08
CA ARG A 40 16.96 3.23 1.35
C ARG A 40 16.24 4.54 1.63
N VAL A 41 15.34 4.52 2.60
CA VAL A 41 14.71 5.75 3.09
C VAL A 41 15.75 6.61 3.81
N VAL A 42 15.97 7.83 3.33
CA VAL A 42 16.96 8.77 3.90
C VAL A 42 16.31 9.93 4.65
N ALA A 43 15.07 10.29 4.29
CA ALA A 43 14.31 11.33 4.99
C ALA A 43 12.81 11.09 4.94
N ILE A 44 12.08 11.68 5.89
CA ILE A 44 10.62 11.75 5.90
C ILE A 44 10.23 13.23 5.86
N HIS A 45 9.29 13.58 4.97
CA HIS A 45 8.80 14.94 4.75
C HIS A 45 7.29 14.99 5.02
N PRO A 46 6.86 15.13 6.29
CA PRO A 46 5.44 15.02 6.65
C PRO A 46 4.54 16.13 6.08
N GLN A 47 5.12 17.24 5.65
CA GLN A 47 4.44 18.38 5.04
C GLN A 47 4.80 18.53 3.56
N GLY A 48 5.39 17.49 2.97
CA GLY A 48 6.01 17.55 1.65
C GLY A 48 7.32 18.34 1.64
N VAL A 49 7.91 18.48 0.45
CA VAL A 49 9.27 19.06 0.30
C VAL A 49 9.26 20.57 0.02
N SER A 50 8.10 21.13 -0.32
CA SER A 50 7.97 22.55 -0.69
C SER A 50 6.50 22.96 -0.71
N GLN A 51 6.21 24.26 -0.68
CA GLN A 51 4.85 24.80 -0.79
C GLN A 51 4.05 24.27 -2.01
N PRO A 52 4.61 24.20 -3.24
CA PRO A 52 3.90 23.60 -4.38
C PRO A 52 3.81 22.07 -4.34
N ASN A 53 4.53 21.40 -3.43
CA ASN A 53 4.51 19.95 -3.25
C ASN A 53 4.19 19.58 -1.80
N PRO A 54 2.96 19.85 -1.30
CA PRO A 54 2.60 19.69 0.10
C PRO A 54 2.30 18.24 0.51
N THR A 55 2.20 17.33 -0.47
CA THR A 55 1.91 15.92 -0.22
C THR A 55 3.00 15.30 0.67
N PRO A 56 2.63 14.64 1.79
CA PRO A 56 3.60 13.93 2.62
C PRO A 56 4.35 12.87 1.80
N VAL A 57 5.67 12.89 1.85
CA VAL A 57 6.53 11.93 1.14
C VAL A 57 7.63 11.39 2.04
N PHE A 58 8.18 10.24 1.67
CA PHE A 58 9.49 9.82 2.13
C PHE A 58 10.48 9.85 0.96
N GLU A 59 11.73 10.13 1.29
CA GLU A 59 12.85 10.29 0.35
C GLU A 59 13.72 9.04 0.36
N ILE A 60 14.14 8.60 -0.82
CA ILE A 60 14.87 7.37 -1.04
C ILE A 60 16.17 7.67 -1.79
N GLU A 61 17.31 7.17 -1.30
CA GLU A 61 18.55 7.12 -2.11
C GLU A 61 18.40 6.05 -3.19
N SER A 62 17.92 6.44 -4.37
CA SER A 62 17.77 5.55 -5.52
C SER A 62 17.47 6.36 -6.78
N ASP A 63 18.05 5.93 -7.90
CA ASP A 63 17.63 6.37 -9.22
C ASP A 63 16.38 5.59 -9.65
N TRP A 64 15.22 6.25 -9.59
CA TRP A 64 14.00 5.72 -10.20
C TRP A 64 13.83 6.30 -11.60
N PRO A 65 13.86 5.47 -12.67
CA PRO A 65 13.67 5.94 -14.03
C PRO A 65 12.26 6.54 -14.24
N SER A 66 12.12 7.33 -15.31
CA SER A 66 10.80 7.79 -15.76
C SER A 66 9.90 6.58 -16.07
N GLY A 67 8.60 6.70 -15.81
CA GLY A 67 7.65 5.59 -15.91
C GLY A 67 7.48 4.75 -14.65
N MET A 68 8.25 5.03 -13.59
CA MET A 68 8.01 4.43 -12.26
C MET A 68 6.88 5.12 -11.49
N SER A 69 6.51 6.36 -11.83
CA SER A 69 5.50 7.16 -11.13
C SER A 69 4.14 6.45 -11.11
N GLY A 70 3.44 6.49 -9.97
CA GLY A 70 2.20 5.74 -9.72
C GLY A 70 2.41 4.29 -9.28
N GLY A 71 3.64 3.77 -9.40
CA GLY A 71 4.00 2.42 -8.95
C GLY A 71 4.00 2.24 -7.43
N PRO A 72 3.71 1.04 -6.91
CA PRO A 72 3.75 0.78 -5.46
C PRO A 72 5.18 0.75 -4.92
N VAL A 73 5.33 1.17 -3.67
CA VAL A 73 6.57 1.05 -2.89
C VAL A 73 6.33 0.14 -1.69
N PHE A 74 7.12 -0.91 -1.59
CA PHE A 74 6.99 -1.98 -0.60
C PHE A 74 8.05 -1.87 0.49
N ASN A 75 7.71 -2.27 1.72
CA ASN A 75 8.69 -2.61 2.76
C ASN A 75 9.19 -4.06 2.60
N ARG A 76 10.07 -4.49 3.52
CA ARG A 76 10.65 -5.85 3.51
C ARG A 76 9.62 -6.95 3.78
N GLU A 77 8.52 -6.60 4.42
CA GLU A 77 7.39 -7.48 4.71
C GLU A 77 6.46 -7.66 3.50
N GLY A 78 6.70 -6.95 2.39
CA GLY A 78 5.87 -6.98 1.18
C GLY A 78 4.58 -6.15 1.31
N GLU A 79 4.48 -5.29 2.31
CA GLU A 79 3.36 -4.37 2.49
C GLU A 79 3.59 -3.12 1.63
N VAL A 80 2.54 -2.63 0.96
CA VAL A 80 2.59 -1.34 0.25
C VAL A 80 2.57 -0.21 1.29
N ILE A 81 3.64 0.57 1.34
CA ILE A 81 3.80 1.68 2.31
C ILE A 81 3.78 3.06 1.64
N GLY A 82 3.80 3.10 0.30
CA GLY A 82 3.73 4.33 -0.47
C GLY A 82 3.55 4.08 -1.96
N MET A 83 3.57 5.17 -2.71
CA MET A 83 3.49 5.19 -4.17
C MET A 83 4.56 6.10 -4.74
N VAL A 84 5.27 5.65 -5.76
CA VAL A 84 6.28 6.45 -6.44
C VAL A 84 5.64 7.74 -6.94
N SER A 85 6.18 8.88 -6.53
CA SER A 85 5.68 10.19 -6.93
C SER A 85 6.56 10.77 -8.03
N ARG A 86 7.86 10.91 -7.76
CA ARG A 86 8.83 11.54 -8.64
C ARG A 86 10.24 11.09 -8.28
N SER A 87 11.19 11.41 -9.15
CA SER A 87 12.61 11.23 -8.89
C SER A 87 13.43 12.38 -9.46
N LEU A 88 14.59 12.62 -8.85
CA LEU A 88 15.63 13.49 -9.36
C LEU A 88 16.81 12.58 -9.69
N ARG A 89 17.19 12.52 -10.97
CA ARG A 89 18.37 11.76 -11.38
C ARG A 89 19.62 12.42 -10.84
N ALA A 90 20.61 11.62 -10.46
CA ALA A 90 21.92 12.15 -10.17
C ALA A 90 22.56 12.76 -11.43
N GLU A 91 23.26 13.88 -11.25
CA GLU A 91 24.27 14.34 -12.20
C GLU A 91 25.62 13.81 -11.69
N SER A 92 26.26 12.88 -12.42
CA SER A 92 27.53 12.19 -12.10
C SER A 92 27.45 11.07 -11.03
N ASP A 93 28.60 10.69 -10.43
CA ASP A 93 28.84 9.50 -9.56
C ASP A 93 28.04 9.46 -8.22
N GLN A 94 26.94 10.20 -8.11
CA GLN A 94 26.03 10.19 -6.95
C GLN A 94 24.82 9.31 -7.20
N HIS A 95 24.11 8.92 -6.13
CA HIS A 95 22.81 8.28 -6.24
C HIS A 95 21.73 9.32 -6.48
N GLY A 96 20.77 9.03 -7.37
CA GLY A 96 19.56 9.84 -7.50
C GLY A 96 18.69 9.82 -6.26
N ILE A 97 17.66 10.68 -6.29
CA ILE A 97 16.70 10.84 -5.20
C ILE A 97 15.33 10.41 -5.70
N GLY A 98 14.75 9.40 -5.05
CA GLY A 98 13.35 9.00 -5.22
C GLY A 98 12.46 9.64 -4.16
N TYR A 99 11.23 10.00 -4.52
CA TYR A 99 10.20 10.41 -3.58
C TYR A 99 8.96 9.54 -3.74
N ALA A 100 8.45 9.03 -2.62
CA ALA A 100 7.21 8.27 -2.59
C ALA A 100 6.20 8.91 -1.65
N VAL A 101 4.93 8.95 -2.07
CA VAL A 101 3.81 9.39 -1.24
C VAL A 101 3.77 8.53 0.02
N HIS A 102 3.74 9.19 1.17
CA HIS A 102 3.73 8.52 2.46
C HIS A 102 2.29 8.17 2.86
N PHE A 103 1.82 6.96 2.54
CA PHE A 103 0.41 6.59 2.74
C PHE A 103 -0.08 6.72 4.17
N GLY A 104 0.71 6.38 5.18
CA GLY A 104 0.26 6.57 6.56
C GLY A 104 0.26 8.02 7.08
N LEU A 105 0.74 8.98 6.28
CA LEU A 105 0.65 10.42 6.59
C LEU A 105 -0.26 11.16 5.62
N ALA A 106 -0.63 10.54 4.49
CA ALA A 106 -1.62 11.05 3.55
C ALA A 106 -3.01 10.99 4.20
N ARG A 107 -3.37 12.07 4.94
CA ARG A 107 -4.61 12.18 5.72
C ARG A 107 -5.89 12.13 4.88
N GLU A 108 -5.78 12.26 3.57
CA GLU A 108 -6.90 12.25 2.63
C GLU A 108 -7.17 10.87 2.01
N ILE A 109 -6.55 9.81 2.51
CA ILE A 109 -6.82 8.45 2.00
C ILE A 109 -8.14 7.88 2.55
N GLU A 110 -8.64 8.38 3.68
CA GLU A 110 -9.87 7.88 4.34
C GLU A 110 -11.12 7.90 3.43
N PRO A 111 -11.41 8.96 2.64
CA PRO A 111 -12.50 8.91 1.67
C PRO A 111 -12.36 7.81 0.61
N LEU A 112 -11.13 7.43 0.26
CA LEU A 112 -10.84 6.42 -0.77
C LEU A 112 -10.83 5.00 -0.21
N VAL A 113 -10.36 4.85 1.03
CA VAL A 113 -10.28 3.57 1.75
C VAL A 113 -10.80 3.74 3.18
N PRO A 114 -12.13 3.84 3.36
CA PRO A 114 -12.77 4.19 4.65
C PRO A 114 -12.50 3.20 5.78
N ASN A 115 -12.04 1.99 5.43
CA ASN A 115 -11.69 0.95 6.37
C ASN A 115 -10.21 0.98 6.79
N LEU A 116 -9.35 1.81 6.22
CA LEU A 116 -7.95 1.90 6.65
C LEU A 116 -7.87 2.62 8.02
N ASP A 117 -7.12 2.05 8.97
CA ASP A 117 -6.94 2.68 10.28
C ASP A 117 -5.80 3.71 10.23
N THR A 118 -6.14 4.98 10.06
CA THR A 118 -5.18 6.08 9.97
C THR A 118 -4.32 6.27 11.21
N PHE A 119 -4.80 5.82 12.38
CA PHE A 119 -4.07 5.94 13.64
C PHE A 119 -3.27 4.68 13.99
N ASN A 120 -3.50 3.58 13.26
CA ASN A 120 -2.79 2.33 13.46
C ASN A 120 -2.29 1.77 12.12
N PRO A 121 -1.16 2.28 11.61
CA PRO A 121 -0.66 1.92 10.29
C PRO A 121 -0.45 0.42 10.10
N GLY A 122 -0.90 -0.09 8.95
CA GLY A 122 -0.90 -1.54 8.65
C GLY A 122 -2.17 -2.25 9.13
N TRP A 123 -3.10 -1.53 9.78
CA TRP A 123 -4.38 -2.07 10.24
C TRP A 123 -5.54 -1.48 9.45
N ARG A 124 -6.62 -2.25 9.37
CA ARG A 124 -7.91 -1.82 8.86
C ARG A 124 -8.99 -2.03 9.93
N ARG A 125 -9.95 -1.11 10.02
CA ARG A 125 -11.19 -1.27 10.76
C ARG A 125 -12.14 -2.12 9.93
N CYS A 126 -12.70 -3.14 10.55
CA CYS A 126 -13.57 -4.09 9.88
C CYS A 126 -14.48 -4.79 10.89
N TRP A 127 -15.34 -5.66 10.40
CA TRP A 127 -16.24 -6.49 11.21
C TRP A 127 -15.76 -7.94 11.22
N GLY A 128 -15.41 -8.43 12.41
CA GLY A 128 -15.02 -9.82 12.63
C GLY A 128 -16.22 -10.68 12.98
N LEU A 129 -16.33 -11.83 12.32
CA LEU A 129 -17.34 -12.84 12.61
C LEU A 129 -16.74 -13.93 13.51
N PHE A 130 -17.37 -14.23 14.65
CA PHE A 130 -16.87 -15.16 15.66
C PHE A 130 -17.86 -16.30 15.91
N THR A 131 -17.32 -17.49 16.20
CA THR A 131 -18.13 -18.60 16.73
C THR A 131 -18.36 -18.43 18.23
N SER A 132 -19.29 -19.19 18.80
CA SER A 132 -19.61 -19.12 20.23
C SER A 132 -18.46 -19.55 21.15
N LYS A 133 -17.53 -20.38 20.62
CA LYS A 133 -16.41 -20.96 21.37
C LYS A 133 -15.02 -20.48 20.92
N GLY A 134 -14.94 -19.77 19.78
CA GLY A 134 -13.68 -19.32 19.20
C GLY A 134 -13.23 -17.98 19.76
N SER A 135 -11.95 -17.89 20.15
CA SER A 135 -11.30 -16.62 20.51
C SER A 135 -10.86 -15.81 19.29
N ALA A 136 -10.75 -16.43 18.11
CA ALA A 136 -10.36 -15.80 16.85
C ALA A 136 -11.55 -15.67 15.88
N PRO A 137 -11.55 -14.63 15.02
CA PRO A 137 -12.56 -14.47 13.99
C PRO A 137 -12.44 -15.56 12.92
N VAL A 138 -13.59 -16.04 12.46
CA VAL A 138 -13.75 -16.97 11.33
C VAL A 138 -13.57 -16.24 10.00
N SER A 139 -13.96 -14.96 9.94
CA SER A 139 -13.87 -14.13 8.74
C SER A 139 -13.87 -12.64 9.10
N PHE A 140 -13.39 -11.81 8.16
CA PHE A 140 -13.33 -10.35 8.25
C PHE A 140 -14.14 -9.73 7.12
N HIS A 141 -14.94 -8.70 7.42
CA HIS A 141 -15.84 -8.06 6.48
C HIS A 141 -15.69 -6.55 6.51
N ALA A 142 -15.78 -5.90 5.35
CA ALA A 142 -15.58 -4.46 5.24
C ALA A 142 -16.73 -3.70 5.89
N THR A 143 -17.96 -4.21 5.79
CA THR A 143 -19.15 -3.58 6.36
C THR A 143 -19.87 -4.50 7.35
N GLN A 144 -20.71 -3.90 8.21
CA GLN A 144 -21.54 -4.67 9.14
C GLN A 144 -22.56 -5.53 8.40
N VAL A 145 -23.07 -5.02 7.27
CA VAL A 145 -24.06 -5.71 6.43
C VAL A 145 -23.46 -6.98 5.85
N GLU A 146 -22.28 -6.89 5.24
CA GLU A 146 -21.53 -8.07 4.74
C GLU A 146 -21.31 -9.11 5.86
N ALA A 147 -20.94 -8.64 7.06
CA ALA A 147 -20.76 -9.54 8.21
C ALA A 147 -22.05 -10.24 8.63
N GLN A 148 -23.19 -9.56 8.56
CA GLN A 148 -24.51 -10.12 8.87
C GLN A 148 -24.96 -11.13 7.82
N GLU A 149 -24.77 -10.82 6.53
CA GLU A 149 -25.04 -11.74 5.42
C GLU A 149 -24.18 -13.00 5.54
N ALA A 150 -22.89 -12.86 5.86
CA ALA A 150 -22.01 -13.99 6.12
C ALA A 150 -22.41 -14.80 7.37
N ALA A 151 -22.87 -14.13 8.43
CA ALA A 151 -23.37 -14.80 9.63
C ALA A 151 -24.61 -15.66 9.35
N ALA A 152 -25.50 -15.22 8.46
CA ALA A 152 -26.68 -15.99 8.07
C ALA A 152 -26.31 -17.29 7.33
N MET A 153 -25.19 -17.30 6.61
CA MET A 153 -24.69 -18.46 5.88
C MET A 153 -23.85 -19.40 6.74
N ILE A 154 -23.21 -18.90 7.80
CA ILE A 154 -22.32 -19.66 8.67
C ILE A 154 -23.05 -20.00 9.97
N THR A 155 -23.64 -21.20 10.04
CA THR A 155 -24.46 -21.66 11.17
C THR A 155 -23.73 -21.65 12.53
N ALA A 156 -22.40 -21.72 12.53
CA ALA A 156 -21.58 -21.71 13.75
C ALA A 156 -21.23 -20.29 14.25
N ALA A 157 -21.47 -19.25 13.44
CA ALA A 157 -21.17 -17.88 13.78
C ALA A 157 -22.28 -17.28 14.64
N THR A 158 -21.90 -16.67 15.76
CA THR A 158 -22.88 -16.18 16.75
C THR A 158 -22.63 -14.75 17.20
N LYS A 159 -21.47 -14.17 16.85
CA LYS A 159 -21.07 -12.83 17.27
C LYS A 159 -20.39 -12.09 16.13
N ILE A 160 -20.82 -10.86 15.92
CA ILE A 160 -20.20 -9.90 14.99
C ILE A 160 -19.64 -8.78 15.87
N LEU A 161 -18.34 -8.50 15.75
CA LEU A 161 -17.66 -7.46 16.53
C LEU A 161 -16.91 -6.52 15.61
N SER A 162 -16.94 -5.22 15.94
CA SER A 162 -16.01 -4.25 15.35
C SER A 162 -14.59 -4.56 15.85
N ILE A 163 -13.65 -4.68 14.93
CA ILE A 163 -12.25 -5.01 15.23
C ILE A 163 -11.32 -4.21 14.31
N ALA A 164 -10.07 -4.05 14.74
CA ALA A 164 -8.98 -3.71 13.84
C ALA A 164 -8.27 -5.01 13.44
N ASN A 165 -8.07 -5.25 12.15
CA ASN A 165 -7.32 -6.39 11.61
C ASN A 165 -6.03 -5.89 10.94
N ARG A 166 -4.89 -6.52 11.23
CA ARG A 166 -3.63 -6.22 10.54
C ARG A 166 -3.74 -6.79 9.12
N ILE A 167 -3.61 -5.91 8.14
CA ILE A 167 -3.85 -6.20 6.72
C ILE A 167 -2.97 -7.37 6.28
N GLY A 168 -3.56 -8.32 5.55
CA GLY A 168 -2.85 -9.51 5.06
C GLY A 168 -2.59 -10.59 6.11
N THR A 169 -3.08 -10.42 7.34
CA THR A 169 -2.87 -11.39 8.44
C THR A 169 -4.17 -11.75 9.15
N THR A 170 -4.11 -12.72 10.07
CA THR A 170 -5.20 -13.06 11.00
C THR A 170 -5.17 -12.27 12.31
N ASP A 171 -4.15 -11.43 12.52
CA ASP A 171 -4.00 -10.66 13.76
C ASP A 171 -5.11 -9.61 13.86
N PHE A 172 -5.68 -9.47 15.05
CA PHE A 172 -6.77 -8.53 15.29
C PHE A 172 -6.74 -7.96 16.71
N VAL A 173 -7.31 -6.76 16.88
CA VAL A 173 -7.60 -6.14 18.17
C VAL A 173 -9.09 -5.79 18.21
N LYS A 174 -9.73 -5.98 19.36
CA LYS A 174 -11.12 -5.53 19.55
C LYS A 174 -11.14 -4.01 19.71
N LEU A 175 -12.10 -3.36 19.04
CA LEU A 175 -12.35 -1.93 19.15
C LEU A 175 -13.41 -1.63 20.22
#